data_AF-A0A4S0WC93-F1
#
_entry.id   AF-A0A4S0WC93-F1
#
_cell.length_a   1.000
_cell.length_b   1.000
_cell.length_c   1.000
_cell.angle_alpha   90.00
_cell.angle_beta   90.00
_cell.angle_gamma   90.00
#
_symmetry.space_group_name_H-M   'P 1'
#
loop_
_entity.id
_entity.type
_entity.pdbx_description
1 polymer ?
#
loop_
_entity_poly.entity_id
_entity_poly.type
_entity_poly.pdbx_seq_one_letter_code
_entity_poly.pdbx_strand_id
1 'polypeptide(L)'
;MGMDVIGKAATSEAGEYFRNNVWWWRPLADYACEVASEITSACEYWQSNDGDGLDAAASVALADRLQAEIDAGRTAAYAKIHTSKLEQMPNVPCRICAGTGTRLPVPHCGAGDPKAGGIRCNGCEGSGYVRPFDTNYPFSVENVQAFVAFLRACGGFEIN
;
A
#
# COMPACT_ATOMS: atom_id res chain seq x y z
N MET A 1 -4.85 -9.93 3.42
CA MET A 1 -4.77 -9.20 4.69
C MET A 1 -5.16 -7.76 4.39
N GLY A 2 -6.23 -7.29 5.01
CA GLY A 2 -6.68 -5.90 4.91
C GLY A 2 -6.13 -5.09 6.08
N MET A 3 -6.32 -3.77 6.02
CA MET A 3 -6.12 -2.88 7.16
C MET A 3 -7.52 -2.37 7.50
N ASP A 4 -8.06 -2.77 8.65
CA ASP A 4 -9.45 -2.45 9.02
C ASP A 4 -9.48 -1.12 9.75
N VAL A 5 -9.82 -0.04 9.03
CA VAL A 5 -9.86 1.30 9.61
C VAL A 5 -11.30 1.62 10.01
N ILE A 6 -11.54 1.72 11.31
CA ILE A 6 -12.88 1.77 11.91
C ILE A 6 -13.07 3.12 12.60
N GLY A 7 -14.20 3.78 12.34
CA GLY A 7 -14.55 5.03 13.00
C GLY A 7 -15.08 4.81 14.42
N LYS A 8 -14.68 5.69 15.35
CA LYS A 8 -15.04 5.59 16.77
C LYS A 8 -16.42 6.18 17.10
N ALA A 9 -16.80 7.25 16.42
CA ALA A 9 -18.06 7.96 16.64
C ALA A 9 -18.60 8.48 15.31
N ALA A 10 -18.82 7.56 14.38
CA ALA A 10 -19.20 7.88 13.02
C ALA A 10 -20.53 8.67 12.97
N THR A 11 -20.54 9.74 12.18
CA THR A 11 -21.70 10.61 11.95
C THR A 11 -22.47 10.25 10.69
N SER A 12 -21.91 9.37 9.87
CA SER A 12 -22.55 8.78 8.68
C SER A 12 -21.88 7.44 8.36
N GLU A 13 -22.52 6.64 7.49
CA GLU A 13 -22.00 5.35 7.01
C GLU A 13 -20.57 5.47 6.45
N ALA A 14 -20.26 6.58 5.76
CA ALA A 14 -18.93 6.83 5.21
C ALA A 14 -17.83 6.89 6.28
N GLY A 15 -18.18 7.22 7.53
CA GLY A 15 -17.25 7.30 8.65
C GLY A 15 -17.16 6.02 9.48
N GLU A 16 -18.00 5.01 9.24
CA GLU A 16 -18.03 3.78 10.05
C GLU A 16 -16.84 2.88 9.77
N TYR A 17 -16.52 2.69 8.50
CA TYR A 17 -15.46 1.78 8.07
C TYR A 17 -14.84 2.21 6.75
N PHE A 18 -13.53 2.41 6.74
CA PHE A 18 -12.77 2.67 5.54
C PHE A 18 -12.09 1.37 5.07
N ARG A 19 -12.74 0.71 4.11
CA ARG A 19 -12.22 -0.52 3.53
C ARG A 19 -11.01 -0.22 2.66
N ASN A 20 -9.84 -0.59 3.13
CA ASN A 20 -8.63 -0.53 2.33
C ASN A 20 -7.75 -1.77 2.55
N ASN A 21 -7.30 -2.40 1.46
CA ASN A 21 -6.43 -3.57 1.61
C ASN A 21 -4.97 -3.13 1.84
N VAL A 22 -4.13 -4.01 2.38
CA VAL A 22 -2.74 -3.65 2.76
C VAL A 22 -1.91 -3.05 1.62
N TRP A 23 -2.20 -3.42 0.37
CA TRP A 23 -1.49 -2.93 -0.81
C TRP A 23 -1.77 -1.45 -1.10
N TRP A 24 -2.99 -1.02 -0.83
CA TRP A 24 -3.46 0.34 -1.06
C TRP A 24 -3.39 1.20 0.21
N TRP A 25 -3.42 0.58 1.39
CA TRP A 25 -3.28 1.27 2.66
C TRP A 25 -1.87 1.81 2.86
N ARG A 26 -0.84 1.00 2.64
CA ARG A 26 0.56 1.38 2.89
C ARG A 26 0.94 2.71 2.20
N PRO A 27 0.75 2.87 0.87
CA PRO A 27 1.06 4.13 0.19
C PRO A 27 0.16 5.29 0.60
N LEU A 28 -1.10 5.03 0.95
CA LEU A 28 -2.03 6.07 1.42
C LEU A 28 -1.58 6.62 2.78
N ALA A 29 -1.26 5.74 3.72
CA ALA A 29 -0.80 6.09 5.05
C ALA A 29 0.56 6.80 5.00
N ASP A 30 1.51 6.30 4.20
CA ASP A 30 2.81 6.96 4.02
C ASP A 30 2.65 8.38 3.44
N TYR A 31 1.76 8.55 2.45
CA TYR A 31 1.45 9.86 1.89
C TYR A 31 0.82 10.81 2.93
N ALA A 32 -0.12 10.32 3.75
CA ALA A 32 -0.71 11.11 4.83
C ALA A 32 0.36 11.58 5.82
N CYS A 33 1.29 10.70 6.20
CA CYS A 33 2.42 11.05 7.07
C CYS A 33 3.38 12.06 6.41
N GLU A 34 3.62 11.96 5.10
CA GLU A 34 4.48 12.90 4.36
C GLU A 34 3.91 14.32 4.35
N VAL A 35 2.61 14.49 4.09
CA VAL A 35 1.99 15.82 3.90
C VAL A 35 1.42 16.43 5.18
N ALA A 36 1.29 15.64 6.24
CA ALA A 36 0.62 16.03 7.49
C ALA A 36 1.34 15.48 8.73
N SER A 37 2.67 15.42 8.71
CA SER A 37 3.48 14.87 9.81
C SER A 37 3.12 15.43 11.19
N GLU A 38 2.72 16.70 11.27
CA GLU A 38 2.33 17.40 12.48
C GLU A 38 1.00 16.92 13.08
N ILE A 39 0.14 16.31 12.25
CA ILE A 39 -1.15 15.74 12.64
C ILE A 39 -1.01 14.24 12.87
N THR A 40 -0.35 13.57 11.93
CA THR A 40 -0.21 12.11 11.89
C THR A 40 0.71 11.56 12.97
N SER A 41 1.60 12.37 13.55
CA SER A 41 2.45 11.98 14.68
C SER A 41 1.67 11.58 15.95
N ALA A 42 0.37 11.88 16.02
CA ALA A 42 -0.51 11.42 17.10
C ALA A 42 -0.87 9.93 17.00
N CYS A 43 -0.68 9.31 15.84
CA CYS A 43 -0.76 7.86 15.61
C CYS A 43 0.65 7.36 15.31
N GLU A 44 1.18 6.49 16.17
CA GLU A 44 2.53 5.95 16.06
C GLU A 44 2.59 4.81 15.05
N TYR A 45 1.51 4.02 14.95
CA TYR A 45 1.53 2.73 14.27
C TYR A 45 0.60 2.63 13.04
N TRP A 46 0.78 3.54 12.09
CA TRP A 46 0.00 3.56 10.83
C TRP A 46 0.01 2.28 10.01
N GLN A 47 0.99 1.39 10.20
CA GLN A 47 1.19 0.20 9.37
C GLN A 47 0.86 -1.12 10.09
N SER A 48 0.21 -1.05 11.25
CA SER A 48 -0.26 -2.21 12.04
C SER A 48 -1.73 -2.10 12.42
N ASN A 49 -2.24 -3.26 12.83
CA ASN A 49 -3.61 -3.50 13.25
C ASN A 49 -3.64 -3.66 14.78
N ASP A 50 -3.22 -2.64 15.51
CA ASP A 50 -3.04 -2.67 16.96
C ASP A 50 -4.04 -1.79 17.74
N GLY A 51 -4.98 -1.17 17.02
CA GLY A 51 -5.98 -0.27 17.56
C GLY A 51 -5.53 1.19 17.68
N ASP A 52 -4.32 1.53 17.22
CA ASP A 52 -3.87 2.92 17.16
C ASP A 52 -4.66 3.72 16.11
N GLY A 53 -4.67 5.05 16.22
CA GLY A 53 -5.37 5.92 15.29
C GLY A 53 -5.49 7.36 15.80
N LEU A 54 -6.38 8.14 15.17
CA LEU A 54 -6.55 9.55 15.50
C LEU A 54 -7.85 9.82 16.27
N ASP A 55 -7.85 10.90 17.05
CA ASP A 55 -9.07 11.44 17.65
C ASP A 55 -9.91 12.23 16.62
N ALA A 56 -11.09 12.69 17.02
CA ALA A 56 -11.99 13.43 16.14
C ALA A 56 -11.38 14.71 15.57
N ALA A 57 -10.62 15.47 16.37
CA ALA A 57 -10.05 16.74 15.96
C ALA A 57 -8.91 16.53 14.96
N ALA A 58 -8.02 15.58 15.24
CA ALA A 58 -6.92 15.21 14.37
C ALA A 58 -7.42 14.59 13.05
N SER A 59 -8.47 13.76 13.09
CA SER A 59 -9.08 13.21 11.86
C SER A 59 -9.62 14.30 10.95
N VAL A 60 -10.34 15.29 11.48
CA VAL A 60 -10.86 16.42 10.69
C VAL A 60 -9.71 17.28 10.15
N ALA A 61 -8.70 17.57 10.98
CA ALA A 61 -7.53 18.33 10.55
C ALA A 61 -6.75 17.61 9.42
N LEU A 62 -6.62 16.28 9.51
CA LEU A 62 -6.01 15.48 8.44
C LEU A 62 -6.85 15.52 7.16
N ALA A 63 -8.18 15.44 7.27
CA ALA A 63 -9.07 15.55 6.12
C ALA A 63 -8.92 16.90 5.40
N ASP A 64 -8.79 17.99 6.15
CA ASP A 64 -8.59 19.33 5.60
C ASP A 64 -7.24 19.47 4.92
N ARG A 65 -6.16 18.94 5.52
CA ARG A 65 -4.83 18.92 4.89
C ARG A 65 -4.85 18.13 3.58
N LEU A 66 -5.37 16.91 3.59
CA LEU A 66 -5.44 16.06 2.40
C LEU A 66 -6.31 16.67 1.30
N GLN A 67 -7.43 17.31 1.66
CA GLN A 67 -8.25 18.04 0.70
C GLN A 67 -7.49 19.20 0.08
N ALA A 68 -6.73 19.98 0.86
CA ALA A 68 -5.91 21.06 0.34
C ALA A 68 -4.81 20.56 -0.63
N GLU A 69 -4.24 19.37 -0.39
CA GLU A 69 -3.29 18.74 -1.32
C GLU A 69 -3.96 18.31 -2.63
N ILE A 70 -5.20 17.81 -2.57
CA ILE A 70 -6.02 17.46 -3.73
C ILE A 70 -6.33 18.72 -4.54
N ASP A 71 -6.84 19.76 -3.88
CA ASP A 71 -7.28 21.01 -4.53
C ASP A 71 -6.10 21.76 -5.18
N ALA A 72 -4.92 21.66 -4.57
CA ALA A 72 -3.69 22.23 -5.13
C ALA A 72 -3.07 21.37 -6.26
N GLY A 73 -3.64 20.21 -6.57
CA GLY A 73 -3.12 19.29 -7.59
C GLY A 73 -1.84 18.53 -7.19
N ARG A 74 -1.38 18.67 -5.94
CA ARG A 74 -0.16 18.00 -5.45
C ARG A 74 -0.36 16.50 -5.27
N THR A 75 -1.55 16.06 -4.84
CA THR A 75 -1.90 14.62 -4.77
C THR A 75 -1.85 13.96 -6.15
N ALA A 76 -2.31 14.64 -7.21
CA ALA A 76 -2.25 14.15 -8.58
C ALA A 76 -0.81 14.08 -9.11
N ALA A 77 0.02 15.09 -8.79
CA ALA A 77 1.44 15.07 -9.11
C ALA A 77 2.17 13.92 -8.40
N TYR A 78 1.88 13.71 -7.11
CA TYR A 78 2.42 12.60 -6.32
C TYR A 78 2.04 11.25 -6.94
N ALA A 79 0.76 11.05 -7.28
CA ALA A 79 0.29 9.81 -7.91
C ALA A 79 1.02 9.51 -9.22
N LYS A 80 1.23 10.52 -10.08
CA LYS A 80 1.98 10.36 -11.32
C LYS A 80 3.44 9.97 -11.09
N ILE A 81 4.10 10.62 -10.11
CA ILE A 81 5.47 10.31 -9.73
C ILE A 81 5.57 8.88 -9.17
N HIS A 82 4.65 8.50 -8.30
CA HIS A 82 4.58 7.16 -7.70
C HIS A 82 4.44 6.08 -8.77
N THR A 83 3.47 6.21 -9.67
CA THR A 83 3.27 5.26 -10.78
C THR A 83 4.50 5.17 -11.67
N SER A 84 5.10 6.32 -12.03
CA SER A 84 6.32 6.35 -12.85
C SER A 84 7.47 5.62 -12.16
N LYS A 85 7.64 5.78 -10.83
CA LYS A 85 8.65 5.05 -10.06
C LYS A 85 8.41 3.55 -10.14
N LEU A 86 7.18 3.08 -9.93
CA LEU A 86 6.83 1.65 -9.97
C LEU A 86 7.05 1.04 -11.35
N GLU A 87 6.70 1.76 -12.43
CA GLU A 87 6.89 1.31 -13.82
C GLU A 87 8.38 1.20 -14.18
N GLN A 88 9.19 2.16 -13.74
CA GLN A 88 10.62 2.22 -14.06
C GLN A 88 11.49 1.27 -13.22
N MET A 89 10.94 0.65 -12.17
CA MET A 89 11.75 -0.29 -11.36
C MET A 89 12.26 -1.44 -12.25
N PRO A 90 13.55 -1.81 -12.17
CA PRO A 90 14.07 -2.94 -12.93
C PRO A 90 13.49 -4.26 -12.39
N ASN A 91 13.34 -5.25 -13.27
CA ASN A 91 12.99 -6.60 -12.82
C ASN A 91 14.11 -7.17 -11.93
N VAL A 92 13.72 -7.92 -10.91
CA VAL A 92 14.66 -8.56 -9.97
C VAL A 92 14.78 -10.06 -10.25
N PRO A 93 15.92 -10.68 -9.93
CA PRO A 93 16.08 -12.12 -10.06
C PRO A 93 14.99 -12.86 -9.28
N CYS A 94 14.39 -13.86 -9.93
CA CYS A 94 13.37 -14.69 -9.30
C CYS A 94 14.00 -15.54 -8.19
N ARG A 95 13.53 -15.35 -6.95
CA ARG A 95 14.04 -16.08 -5.77
C ARG A 95 13.93 -17.61 -5.84
N ILE A 96 12.99 -18.13 -6.64
CA ILE A 96 12.77 -19.59 -6.76
C ILE A 96 13.86 -20.25 -7.59
N CYS A 97 14.29 -19.59 -8.67
CA CYS A 97 15.29 -20.12 -9.61
C CYS A 97 16.61 -19.35 -9.59
N ALA A 98 16.77 -18.39 -8.68
CA ALA A 98 17.95 -17.53 -8.60
C ALA A 98 18.36 -16.90 -9.94
N GLY A 99 17.39 -16.47 -10.75
CA GLY A 99 17.67 -15.83 -12.04
C GLY A 99 17.80 -16.76 -13.26
N THR A 100 17.80 -18.08 -13.07
CA THR A 100 18.10 -19.02 -14.18
C THR A 100 16.91 -19.31 -15.10
N GLY A 101 15.69 -18.96 -14.68
CA GLY A 101 14.45 -19.37 -15.35
C GLY A 101 14.10 -20.86 -15.15
N THR A 102 14.96 -21.63 -14.47
CA THR A 102 14.83 -23.07 -14.30
C THR A 102 14.89 -23.44 -12.83
N ARG A 103 13.96 -24.27 -12.36
CA ARG A 103 13.94 -24.76 -10.98
C ARG A 103 14.05 -26.28 -10.93
N LEU A 104 14.45 -26.80 -9.78
CA LEU A 104 14.36 -28.24 -9.53
C LEU A 104 12.89 -28.72 -9.50
N PRO A 105 12.61 -29.95 -9.95
CA PRO A 105 11.30 -30.56 -9.79
C PRO A 105 11.02 -30.90 -8.33
N VAL A 106 9.72 -31.00 -7.97
CA VAL A 106 9.31 -31.43 -6.64
C VAL A 106 9.85 -32.83 -6.32
N PRO A 107 10.25 -33.12 -5.06
CA PRO A 107 10.14 -32.29 -3.86
C PRO A 107 11.32 -31.32 -3.64
N HIS A 108 12.26 -31.21 -4.57
CA HIS A 108 13.45 -30.38 -4.42
C HIS A 108 13.17 -28.89 -4.70
N CYS A 109 13.88 -28.03 -3.99
CA CYS A 109 13.74 -26.57 -4.09
C CYS A 109 15.04 -25.92 -4.57
N GLY A 110 14.92 -24.81 -5.31
CA GLY A 110 16.05 -24.01 -5.77
C GLY A 110 16.24 -24.04 -7.29
N ALA A 111 17.33 -23.41 -7.72
CA ALA A 111 17.71 -23.31 -9.13
C ALA A 111 18.01 -24.71 -9.72
N GLY A 112 17.49 -24.97 -10.91
CA GLY A 112 17.78 -26.18 -11.68
C GLY A 112 18.59 -25.85 -12.94
N ASP A 113 19.17 -26.89 -13.53
CA ASP A 113 19.79 -26.86 -14.85
C ASP A 113 18.93 -27.69 -15.81
N PRO A 114 18.45 -27.15 -16.95
CA PRO A 114 17.70 -27.92 -17.95
C PRO A 114 18.43 -29.19 -18.43
N LYS A 115 19.78 -29.18 -18.45
CA LYS A 115 20.59 -30.35 -18.82
C LYS A 115 20.67 -31.42 -17.73
N ALA A 116 20.29 -31.07 -16.50
CA ALA A 116 20.27 -31.96 -15.34
C ALA A 116 18.84 -32.22 -14.82
N GLY A 117 17.84 -32.16 -15.71
CA GLY A 117 16.44 -32.44 -15.36
C GLY A 117 15.70 -31.29 -14.66
N GLY A 118 16.23 -30.07 -14.73
CA GLY A 118 15.53 -28.86 -14.30
C GLY A 118 14.29 -28.57 -15.15
N ILE A 119 13.27 -28.00 -14.52
CA ILE A 119 11.99 -27.66 -15.16
C ILE A 119 11.78 -26.14 -15.21
N ARG A 120 10.96 -25.69 -16.16
CA ARG A 120 10.60 -24.27 -16.28
C ARG A 120 10.09 -23.74 -14.93
N CYS A 121 10.67 -22.66 -14.46
CA CYS A 121 10.24 -22.02 -13.22
C CYS A 121 8.84 -21.43 -13.40
N ASN A 122 7.89 -21.84 -12.55
CA ASN A 122 6.52 -21.30 -12.53
C ASN A 122 6.44 -19.92 -11.87
N GLY A 123 7.41 -19.55 -11.03
CA GLY A 123 7.41 -18.24 -10.35
C GLY A 123 7.81 -17.07 -11.23
N CYS A 124 8.60 -17.31 -12.28
CA CYS A 124 8.99 -16.29 -13.27
C CYS A 124 8.67 -16.70 -14.69
N GLU A 125 7.92 -17.78 -14.87
CA GLU A 125 7.55 -18.26 -16.21
C GLU A 125 8.76 -18.47 -17.13
N GLY A 126 9.88 -18.94 -16.57
CA GLY A 126 11.09 -19.20 -17.34
C GLY A 126 11.92 -17.97 -17.70
N SER A 127 11.49 -16.75 -17.39
CA SER A 127 12.26 -15.54 -17.72
C SER A 127 13.51 -15.37 -16.86
N GLY A 128 13.52 -15.98 -15.66
CA GLY A 128 14.53 -15.74 -14.63
C GLY A 128 14.25 -14.51 -13.77
N TYR A 129 13.39 -13.60 -14.19
CA TYR A 129 13.18 -12.30 -13.56
C TYR A 129 11.70 -12.01 -13.32
N VAL A 130 11.40 -11.28 -12.25
CA VAL A 130 10.04 -10.88 -11.89
C VAL A 130 9.99 -9.38 -11.61
N ARG A 131 8.79 -8.79 -11.66
CA ARG A 131 8.60 -7.44 -11.10
C ARG A 131 8.99 -7.45 -9.61
N PRO A 132 9.62 -6.37 -9.10
CA PRO A 132 9.83 -6.21 -7.67
C PRO A 132 8.52 -6.31 -6.89
N PHE A 133 8.57 -6.83 -5.67
CA PHE A 133 7.37 -6.94 -4.84
C PHE A 133 6.74 -5.57 -4.53
N ASP A 134 7.55 -4.52 -4.46
CA ASP A 134 7.12 -3.16 -4.20
C ASP A 134 6.16 -2.61 -5.26
N THR A 135 6.15 -3.17 -6.48
CA THR A 135 5.20 -2.75 -7.52
C THR A 135 3.76 -3.16 -7.24
N ASN A 136 3.52 -3.95 -6.18
CA ASN A 136 2.16 -4.30 -5.74
C ASN A 136 1.48 -3.19 -4.92
N TYR A 137 2.16 -2.08 -4.62
CA TYR A 137 1.64 -1.01 -3.76
C TYR A 137 1.25 0.25 -4.57
N PRO A 138 0.09 0.27 -5.26
CA PRO A 138 -0.35 1.41 -6.05
C PRO A 138 -0.83 2.57 -5.16
N PHE A 139 -0.91 3.76 -5.77
CA PHE A 139 -1.44 4.98 -5.15
C PHE A 139 -2.40 5.67 -6.13
N SER A 140 -3.53 6.19 -5.64
CA SER A 140 -4.48 6.94 -6.47
C SER A 140 -5.12 8.10 -5.71
N VAL A 141 -5.52 9.14 -6.46
CA VAL A 141 -6.19 10.32 -5.91
C VAL A 141 -7.56 9.95 -5.36
N GLU A 142 -8.25 9.02 -6.01
CA GLU A 142 -9.57 8.53 -5.64
C GLU A 142 -9.55 7.86 -4.26
N ASN A 143 -8.47 7.13 -3.95
CA ASN A 143 -8.32 6.49 -2.64
C ASN A 143 -8.11 7.54 -1.53
N VAL A 144 -7.36 8.60 -1.83
CA VAL A 144 -7.19 9.74 -0.90
C VAL A 144 -8.51 10.47 -0.69
N GLN A 145 -9.29 10.70 -1.75
CA GLN A 145 -10.63 11.33 -1.66
C GLN A 145 -11.59 10.50 -0.80
N ALA A 146 -11.61 9.18 -1.00
CA ALA A 146 -12.41 8.29 -0.17
C ALA A 146 -11.98 8.33 1.31
N PHE A 147 -10.67 8.39 1.57
CA PHE A 147 -10.17 8.53 2.93
C PHE A 147 -10.52 9.89 3.56
N VAL A 148 -10.47 10.98 2.80
CA VAL A 148 -10.95 12.30 3.24
C VAL A 148 -12.41 12.24 3.66
N ALA A 149 -13.27 11.60 2.86
CA ALA A 149 -14.69 11.45 3.18
C ALA A 149 -14.89 10.67 4.49
N PHE A 150 -14.15 9.58 4.69
CA PHE A 150 -14.14 8.83 5.94
C PHE A 150 -13.70 9.69 7.14
N LEU A 151 -12.55 10.36 7.02
CA LEU A 151 -11.97 11.16 8.10
C LEU A 151 -12.91 12.26 8.57
N ARG A 152 -13.64 12.90 7.65
CA ARG A 152 -14.65 13.93 7.98
C ARG A 152 -15.81 13.39 8.81
N ALA A 153 -16.12 12.10 8.67
CA ALA A 153 -17.31 11.49 9.27
C ALA A 153 -17.00 10.57 10.46
N CYS A 154 -15.76 10.12 10.67
CA CYS A 154 -15.42 9.03 11.59
C CYS A 154 -15.52 9.35 13.10
N GLY A 155 -15.43 10.63 13.49
CA GLY A 155 -15.37 11.02 14.91
C GLY A 155 -14.10 10.53 15.61
N GLY A 156 -13.02 10.33 14.87
CA GLY A 156 -11.82 9.60 15.29
C GLY A 156 -11.83 8.18 14.73
N PHE A 157 -10.67 7.53 14.61
CA PHE A 157 -10.58 6.16 14.11
C PHE A 157 -9.54 5.33 14.85
N GLU A 158 -9.56 4.03 14.57
CA GLU A 158 -8.55 3.04 14.93
C GLU A 158 -8.26 2.11 13.76
N ILE A 159 -7.08 1.50 13.76
CA ILE A 159 -6.61 0.55 12.74
C ILE A 159 -6.54 -0.85 13.37
N ASN A 160 -7.37 -1.78 12.89
CA ASN A 160 -7.55 -3.16 13.38
C ASN A 160 -7.36 -4.21 12.28
#